data_AF-A0A812I4E5-F1
#
_entry.id   AF-A0A812I4E5-F1
#
_cell.length_a   1.000
_cell.length_b   1.000
_cell.length_c   1.000
_cell.angle_alpha   90.00
_cell.angle_beta   90.00
_cell.angle_gamma   90.00
#
_symmetry.space_group_name_H-M   'P 1'
#
loop_
_entity.id
_entity.type
_entity.pdbx_description
1 polymer ?
#
loop_
_entity_poly.entity_id
_entity_poly.type
_entity_poly.pdbx_seq_one_letter_code
_entity_poly.pdbx_strand_id
1 'polypeptide(L)'
;MDEVGVFDHCVGTGRLEGWFCTSSYDNEKKGWGHLESDSFEGHLFFHLQRSPSLRGVRYFRRDPVAFEVVEFNGRCEAVKLLLPSREQKEVGKEPREVLGQTVEGRLSCSWQLVKAQNWGFVVSDFFKGTVFWHVVDNPEMVDLEFSQDDVVEFELYINTTRGDQVRARKMKFLRAAVKDPVAEKAEESSQRRMEKKHRWLVNWRNGPPPDWICKGCSYPNFGRNKTCKVCGHPRPPREEWPPEELREAPQALTALTAPGLGAGREAHGEGFPLNEPCRHGLQGLQAAWPPVQPVISTPQPCLQSPGSHPPQSGPSSTVAPEASQAAPRTAQGPAPACFAEFNRILGKAKAGEEEMLANVKAYLDGVAKSLGDGKAKQAFAVQLARHPWFQTGYELRFRPGAGSFDVALTPAARALKRKAAALG
;
A
#
# COMPACT_ATOMS: atom_id res chain seq x y z
N MET A 1 -14.79 -21.82 -7.68
CA MET A 1 -15.60 -20.59 -7.61
C MET A 1 -14.58 -19.50 -7.42
N ASP A 2 -14.18 -18.90 -8.54
CA ASP A 2 -13.23 -17.80 -8.53
C ASP A 2 -13.89 -16.63 -7.78
N GLU A 3 -13.20 -16.14 -6.74
CA GLU A 3 -13.61 -14.93 -6.04
C GLU A 3 -13.67 -13.80 -7.05
N VAL A 4 -14.86 -13.52 -7.58
CA VAL A 4 -15.14 -12.32 -8.37
C VAL A 4 -14.65 -11.14 -7.53
N GLY A 5 -13.72 -10.37 -8.09
CA GLY A 5 -12.90 -9.43 -7.35
C GLY A 5 -13.79 -8.46 -6.58
N VAL A 6 -13.58 -8.36 -5.27
CA VAL A 6 -14.30 -7.45 -4.36
C VAL A 6 -14.24 -6.00 -4.85
N PHE A 7 -13.35 -5.67 -5.78
CA PHE A 7 -13.09 -4.34 -6.31
C PHE A 7 -13.67 -4.07 -7.70
N ASP A 8 -14.25 -5.07 -8.39
CA ASP A 8 -14.67 -4.92 -9.80
C ASP A 8 -15.75 -3.85 -9.99
N HIS A 9 -16.60 -3.65 -8.98
CA HIS A 9 -17.64 -2.63 -8.99
C HIS A 9 -17.11 -1.20 -8.72
N CYS A 10 -15.85 -1.06 -8.30
CA CYS A 10 -15.22 0.24 -8.06
C CYS A 10 -14.43 0.74 -9.26
N VAL A 11 -14.10 -0.13 -10.23
CA VAL A 11 -13.34 0.23 -11.42
C VAL A 11 -14.13 1.25 -12.25
N GLY A 12 -13.52 2.41 -12.51
CA GLY A 12 -14.15 3.47 -13.31
C GLY A 12 -15.28 4.25 -12.61
N THR A 13 -15.51 4.04 -11.32
CA THR A 13 -16.53 4.79 -10.54
C THR A 13 -16.13 6.25 -10.23
N GLY A 14 -14.95 6.66 -10.66
CA GLY A 14 -14.40 7.99 -10.40
C GLY A 14 -13.44 7.98 -9.21
N ARG A 15 -13.37 9.12 -8.52
CA ARG A 15 -12.50 9.31 -7.35
C ARG A 15 -13.19 8.77 -6.10
N LEU A 16 -12.51 7.87 -5.41
CA LEU A 16 -12.90 7.31 -4.12
C LEU A 16 -12.05 7.89 -3.01
N GLU A 17 -12.57 7.86 -1.79
CA GLU A 17 -11.86 8.22 -0.57
C GLU A 17 -11.48 6.98 0.23
N GLY A 18 -10.37 7.06 0.94
CA GLY A 18 -9.90 6.01 1.84
C GLY A 18 -8.73 6.50 2.66
N TRP A 19 -7.92 5.57 3.15
CA TRP A 19 -6.76 5.88 3.97
C TRP A 19 -5.62 4.90 3.75
N PHE A 20 -4.40 5.37 3.99
CA PHE A 20 -3.21 4.54 3.85
C PHE A 20 -3.14 3.44 4.92
N CYS A 21 -2.91 2.20 4.50
CA CYS A 21 -2.57 1.11 5.41
C CYS A 21 -1.05 1.02 5.65
N THR A 22 -0.25 1.60 4.75
CA THR A 22 1.22 1.56 4.78
C THR A 22 1.78 2.99 4.75
N SER A 23 2.76 3.31 5.59
CA SER A 23 3.33 4.66 5.69
C SER A 23 4.24 4.99 4.50
N SER A 24 4.49 6.28 4.26
CA SER A 24 5.37 6.74 3.17
C SER A 24 6.77 6.14 3.25
N TYR A 25 7.34 6.04 4.45
CA TYR A 25 8.67 5.44 4.68
C TYR A 25 8.77 3.98 4.19
N ASP A 26 7.77 3.16 4.53
CA ASP A 26 7.71 1.76 4.11
C ASP A 26 7.53 1.66 2.59
N ASN A 27 6.71 2.55 2.02
CA ASN A 27 6.39 2.57 0.60
C ASN A 27 7.57 3.04 -0.25
N GLU A 28 8.34 4.05 0.18
CA GLU A 28 9.52 4.53 -0.54
C GLU A 28 10.59 3.44 -0.68
N LYS A 29 10.75 2.60 0.34
CA LYS A 29 11.67 1.46 0.29
C LYS A 29 11.18 0.34 -0.63
N LYS A 30 9.87 0.05 -0.63
CA LYS A 30 9.27 -1.07 -1.37
C LYS A 30 8.86 -0.71 -2.80
N GLY A 31 8.58 0.56 -3.07
CA GLY A 31 7.99 1.06 -4.31
C GLY A 31 6.45 0.97 -4.37
N TRP A 32 5.79 0.38 -3.36
CA TRP A 32 4.35 0.12 -3.36
C TRP A 32 3.77 0.08 -1.95
N GLY A 33 2.45 0.20 -1.84
CA GLY A 33 1.69 0.18 -0.58
C GLY A 33 0.26 -0.33 -0.73
N HIS A 34 -0.52 -0.21 0.34
CA HIS A 34 -1.94 -0.57 0.37
C HIS A 34 -2.80 0.56 0.94
N LEU A 35 -4.04 0.64 0.44
CA LEU A 35 -5.12 1.49 0.90
C LEU A 35 -6.29 0.66 1.42
N GLU A 36 -7.14 1.28 2.23
CA GLU A 36 -8.43 0.76 2.67
C GLU A 36 -9.47 1.88 2.47
N SER A 37 -10.70 1.52 2.13
CA SER A 37 -11.79 2.45 1.83
C SER A 37 -13.09 1.87 2.36
N ASP A 38 -14.04 2.73 2.74
CA ASP A 38 -15.39 2.29 3.08
C ASP A 38 -16.20 1.79 1.87
N SER A 39 -15.72 2.08 0.65
CA SER A 39 -16.40 1.75 -0.60
C SER A 39 -16.29 0.27 -0.98
N PHE A 40 -15.29 -0.45 -0.45
CA PHE A 40 -15.03 -1.86 -0.74
C PHE A 40 -14.43 -2.55 0.48
N GLU A 41 -14.52 -3.89 0.55
CA GLU A 41 -13.88 -4.66 1.62
C GLU A 41 -12.45 -5.06 1.23
N GLY A 42 -11.52 -5.00 2.17
CA GLY A 42 -10.13 -5.44 1.98
C GLY A 42 -9.14 -4.31 1.67
N HIS A 43 -7.97 -4.69 1.16
CA HIS A 43 -6.86 -3.78 0.90
C HIS A 43 -6.60 -3.61 -0.58
N LEU A 44 -6.59 -2.37 -1.06
CA LEU A 44 -6.32 -2.04 -2.45
C LEU A 44 -4.83 -1.69 -2.63
N PHE A 45 -4.17 -2.38 -3.55
CA PHE A 45 -2.76 -2.18 -3.85
C PHE A 45 -2.51 -0.87 -4.61
N PHE A 46 -1.37 -0.20 -4.37
CA PHE A 46 -0.92 0.91 -5.23
C PHE A 46 0.60 0.91 -5.42
N HIS A 47 1.05 1.44 -6.55
CA HIS A 47 2.47 1.57 -6.88
C HIS A 47 2.92 3.04 -6.94
N LEU A 48 4.05 3.39 -6.33
CA LEU A 48 4.59 4.76 -6.32
C LEU A 48 5.00 5.27 -7.70
N GLN A 49 5.27 4.37 -8.65
CA GLN A 49 5.54 4.75 -10.05
C GLN A 49 4.29 5.24 -10.77
N ARG A 50 3.11 4.73 -10.43
CA ARG A 50 1.82 5.15 -11.01
C ARG A 50 1.18 6.33 -10.27
N SER A 51 1.69 6.64 -9.08
CA SER A 51 1.27 7.78 -8.27
C SER A 51 2.46 8.68 -7.93
N PRO A 52 3.08 9.32 -8.96
CA PRO A 52 4.27 10.15 -8.78
C PRO A 52 4.03 11.33 -7.83
N SER A 53 2.78 11.77 -7.67
CA SER A 53 2.35 12.79 -6.72
C SER A 53 2.73 12.46 -5.26
N LEU A 54 2.87 11.18 -4.92
CA LEU A 54 3.22 10.74 -3.57
C LEU A 54 4.72 10.60 -3.31
N ARG A 55 5.58 10.71 -4.33
CA ARG A 55 7.03 10.57 -4.14
C ARG A 55 7.58 11.73 -3.32
N GLY A 56 8.32 11.42 -2.25
CA GLY A 56 8.86 12.42 -1.32
C GLY A 56 7.80 13.11 -0.46
N VAL A 57 6.55 12.66 -0.51
CA VAL A 57 5.47 13.18 0.34
C VAL A 57 5.37 12.33 1.59
N ARG A 58 5.44 12.98 2.75
CA ARG A 58 5.23 12.31 4.03
C ARG A 58 3.74 12.09 4.26
N TYR A 59 3.37 10.83 4.47
CA TYR A 59 2.04 10.42 4.91
C TYR A 59 2.15 9.21 5.84
N PHE A 60 1.22 9.11 6.77
CA PHE A 60 1.17 8.09 7.80
C PHE A 60 0.04 7.09 7.55
N ARG A 61 0.06 5.98 8.30
CA ARG A 61 -1.06 5.06 8.30
C ARG A 61 -2.29 5.77 8.85
N ARG A 62 -3.46 5.51 8.25
CA ARG A 62 -4.74 6.19 8.50
C ARG A 62 -4.82 7.62 7.99
N ASP A 63 -3.79 8.16 7.32
CA ASP A 63 -3.94 9.44 6.64
C ASP A 63 -4.96 9.29 5.52
N PRO A 64 -5.90 10.24 5.39
CA PRO A 64 -6.91 10.18 4.36
C PRO A 64 -6.29 10.42 2.99
N VAL A 65 -6.85 9.78 1.97
CA VAL A 65 -6.39 9.86 0.59
C VAL A 65 -7.55 9.66 -0.37
N ALA A 66 -7.57 10.46 -1.42
CA ALA A 66 -8.45 10.29 -2.55
C ALA A 66 -7.70 9.60 -3.70
N PHE A 67 -8.33 8.67 -4.41
CA PHE A 67 -7.69 7.86 -5.44
C PHE A 67 -8.70 7.37 -6.49
N GLU A 68 -8.23 6.90 -7.63
CA GLU A 68 -9.05 6.21 -8.63
C GLU A 68 -8.69 4.72 -8.64
N VAL A 69 -9.67 3.86 -8.91
CA VAL A 69 -9.45 2.42 -9.06
C VAL A 69 -9.38 2.06 -10.53
N VAL A 70 -8.28 1.42 -10.95
CA VAL A 70 -8.08 0.92 -12.31
C VAL A 70 -7.74 -0.56 -12.29
N GLU A 71 -8.17 -1.28 -13.31
CA GLU A 71 -7.77 -2.66 -13.53
C GLU A 71 -6.50 -2.70 -14.40
N PHE A 72 -5.46 -3.39 -13.94
CA PHE A 72 -4.21 -3.58 -14.66
C PHE A 72 -3.80 -5.04 -14.57
N ASN A 73 -3.71 -5.73 -15.71
CA ASN A 73 -3.39 -7.16 -15.81
C ASN A 73 -4.32 -8.05 -14.95
N GLY A 74 -5.63 -7.78 -14.95
CA GLY A 74 -6.61 -8.54 -14.18
C GLY A 74 -6.56 -8.29 -12.66
N ARG A 75 -5.91 -7.21 -12.22
CA ARG A 75 -5.84 -6.81 -10.80
C ARG A 75 -6.25 -5.36 -10.63
N CYS A 76 -7.06 -5.09 -9.62
CA CYS A 76 -7.43 -3.72 -9.25
C CYS A 76 -6.30 -3.04 -8.48
N GLU A 77 -5.97 -1.81 -8.87
CA GLU A 77 -4.98 -0.96 -8.21
C GLU A 77 -5.51 0.46 -8.02
N ALA A 78 -5.09 1.10 -6.93
CA ALA A 78 -5.29 2.52 -6.72
C ALA A 78 -4.22 3.33 -7.48
N VAL A 79 -4.69 4.34 -8.23
CA VAL A 79 -3.85 5.29 -8.97
C VAL A 79 -4.27 6.73 -8.66
N LYS A 80 -3.44 7.69 -9.09
CA LYS A 80 -3.68 9.13 -8.90
C LYS A 80 -4.01 9.49 -7.43
N LEU A 81 -3.26 8.93 -6.51
CA LEU A 81 -3.44 9.16 -5.07
C LEU A 81 -3.17 10.65 -4.75
N LEU A 82 -4.07 11.26 -3.97
CA LEU A 82 -4.03 12.65 -3.54
C LEU A 82 -4.37 12.77 -2.05
N LEU A 83 -3.53 13.48 -1.30
CA LEU A 83 -3.79 13.78 0.10
C LEU A 83 -4.76 14.98 0.20
N PRO A 84 -5.72 15.00 1.15
CA PRO A 84 -6.65 16.12 1.33
C PRO A 84 -5.96 17.46 1.58
N SER A 85 -4.79 17.46 2.22
CA SER A 85 -3.97 18.67 2.39
C SER A 85 -3.52 19.29 1.07
N ARG A 86 -3.53 18.52 -0.03
CA ARG A 86 -3.25 18.98 -1.39
C ARG A 86 -4.50 19.25 -2.22
N GLU A 87 -5.65 18.67 -1.90
CA GLU A 87 -6.89 18.89 -2.67
C GLU A 87 -7.45 20.32 -2.55
N GLN A 88 -6.94 21.16 -1.64
CA GLN A 88 -7.47 22.51 -1.41
C GLN A 88 -6.55 23.69 -1.79
N LYS A 89 -5.40 23.46 -2.45
CA LYS A 89 -4.59 24.58 -2.98
C LYS A 89 -3.98 24.27 -4.35
N GLU A 90 -4.79 23.97 -5.36
CA GLU A 90 -4.40 24.26 -6.75
C GLU A 90 -4.45 25.77 -7.06
N VAL A 91 -4.10 26.63 -6.10
CA VAL A 91 -3.99 28.09 -6.25
C VAL A 91 -2.52 28.47 -6.48
N GLY A 92 -1.76 27.61 -7.14
CA GLY A 92 -0.41 27.91 -7.60
C GLY A 92 -0.45 28.31 -9.07
N LYS A 93 0.14 29.45 -9.41
CA LYS A 93 0.33 29.85 -10.81
C LYS A 93 1.25 28.86 -11.53
N GLU A 94 1.25 28.83 -12.86
CA GLU A 94 2.33 28.14 -13.58
C GLU A 94 3.68 28.78 -13.20
N PRO A 95 4.77 28.02 -13.04
CA PRO A 95 6.10 28.59 -12.75
C PRO A 95 6.55 29.66 -13.76
N ARG A 96 6.02 29.62 -14.98
CA ARG A 96 6.26 30.62 -16.03
C ARG A 96 5.62 31.99 -15.75
N GLU A 97 4.57 32.05 -14.94
CA GLU A 97 3.87 33.31 -14.61
C GLU A 97 4.54 34.09 -13.49
N VAL A 98 5.44 33.44 -12.74
CA VAL A 98 6.18 34.01 -11.60
C VAL A 98 7.67 34.22 -11.91
N LEU A 99 8.02 34.27 -13.20
CA LEU A 99 9.39 34.53 -13.64
C LEU A 99 9.87 35.92 -13.20
N GLY A 100 11.14 36.00 -12.80
CA GLY A 100 11.77 37.22 -12.30
C GLY A 100 11.34 37.61 -10.88
N GLN A 101 10.40 36.89 -10.27
CA GLN A 101 10.03 37.10 -8.88
C GLN A 101 10.93 36.27 -7.97
N THR A 102 11.27 36.85 -6.83
CA THR A 102 11.89 36.13 -5.71
C THR A 102 10.78 35.54 -4.87
N VAL A 103 10.83 34.23 -4.66
CA VAL A 103 9.82 33.48 -3.89
C VAL A 103 10.48 32.63 -2.82
N GLU A 104 9.73 32.39 -1.75
CA GLU A 104 10.10 31.41 -0.73
C GLU A 104 9.61 30.01 -1.15
N GLY A 105 10.42 29.00 -0.89
CA GLY A 105 10.03 27.60 -1.07
C GLY A 105 10.82 26.66 -0.20
N ARG A 106 10.65 25.36 -0.45
CA ARG A 106 11.20 24.26 0.33
C ARG A 106 12.03 23.34 -0.56
N LEU A 107 13.16 22.87 -0.04
CA LEU A 107 14.04 21.94 -0.74
C LEU A 107 13.40 20.54 -0.81
N SER A 108 13.33 19.97 -2.01
CA SER A 108 12.71 18.65 -2.23
C SER A 108 13.72 17.49 -2.20
N CYS A 109 15.01 17.77 -2.03
CA CYS A 109 16.11 16.80 -2.05
C CYS A 109 17.06 17.02 -0.87
N SER A 110 17.83 15.99 -0.50
CA SER A 110 18.85 16.11 0.54
C SER A 110 20.17 16.67 0.00
N TRP A 111 20.94 17.33 0.86
CA TRP A 111 22.23 17.91 0.47
C TRP A 111 23.23 16.88 -0.07
N GLN A 112 23.20 15.62 0.42
CA GLN A 112 24.10 14.57 -0.06
C GLN A 112 23.84 14.22 -1.53
N LEU A 113 22.57 14.22 -1.95
CA LEU A 113 22.21 13.97 -3.35
C LEU A 113 22.70 15.12 -4.25
N VAL A 114 22.52 16.36 -3.80
CA VAL A 114 23.00 17.54 -4.51
C VAL A 114 24.52 17.56 -4.60
N LYS A 115 25.24 17.19 -3.53
CA LYS A 115 26.70 17.08 -3.55
C LYS A 115 27.21 16.04 -4.54
N ALA A 116 26.46 14.95 -4.73
CA ALA A 116 26.82 13.91 -5.70
C ALA A 116 26.51 14.31 -7.15
N GLN A 117 25.40 15.02 -7.39
CA GLN A 117 24.87 15.25 -8.74
C GLN A 117 25.04 16.70 -9.25
N ASN A 118 25.38 17.64 -8.38
CA ASN A 118 25.49 19.09 -8.61
C ASN A 118 24.17 19.80 -9.00
N TRP A 119 23.02 19.18 -8.71
CA TRP A 119 21.71 19.76 -8.95
C TRP A 119 20.66 19.21 -7.97
N GLY A 120 19.54 19.91 -7.86
CA GLY A 120 18.42 19.54 -6.99
C GLY A 120 17.08 20.06 -7.48
N PHE A 121 16.06 19.91 -6.63
CA PHE A 121 14.71 20.42 -6.87
C PHE A 121 14.22 21.26 -5.69
N VAL A 122 13.43 22.28 -6.01
CA VAL A 122 12.74 23.14 -5.03
C VAL A 122 11.25 23.17 -5.35
N VAL A 123 10.42 23.26 -4.32
CA VAL A 123 8.96 23.45 -4.42
C VAL A 123 8.60 24.77 -3.75
N SER A 124 7.53 25.42 -4.20
CA SER A 124 7.01 26.64 -3.56
C SER A 124 5.50 26.59 -3.49
N ASP A 125 4.92 27.30 -2.54
CA ASP A 125 3.46 27.47 -2.46
C ASP A 125 2.94 28.51 -3.47
N PHE A 126 3.84 29.26 -4.14
CA PHE A 126 3.49 30.29 -5.13
C PHE A 126 3.20 29.74 -6.53
N PHE A 127 3.72 28.56 -6.85
CA PHE A 127 3.57 27.92 -8.16
C PHE A 127 3.37 26.42 -8.02
N LYS A 128 2.82 25.79 -9.04
CA LYS A 128 2.65 24.33 -9.06
C LYS A 128 3.90 23.60 -9.56
N GLY A 129 4.11 22.39 -9.03
CA GLY A 129 5.18 21.50 -9.46
C GLY A 129 6.52 21.74 -8.74
N THR A 130 7.57 21.11 -9.27
CA THR A 130 8.95 21.24 -8.81
C THR A 130 9.77 22.04 -9.81
N VAL A 131 10.69 22.87 -9.33
CA VAL A 131 11.62 23.63 -10.17
C VAL A 131 13.02 23.08 -9.99
N PHE A 132 13.69 22.86 -11.11
CA PHE A 132 15.08 22.41 -11.17
C PHE A 132 16.04 23.55 -10.82
N TRP A 133 17.12 23.23 -10.10
CA TRP A 133 18.21 24.17 -9.86
C TRP A 133 19.56 23.46 -9.96
N HIS A 134 20.58 24.19 -10.38
CA HIS A 134 21.94 23.69 -10.55
C HIS A 134 22.89 24.46 -9.64
N VAL A 135 23.91 23.78 -9.11
CA VAL A 135 24.88 24.37 -8.17
C VAL A 135 25.69 25.50 -8.82
N VAL A 136 26.00 25.39 -10.12
CA VAL A 136 26.67 26.46 -10.90
C VAL A 136 25.87 27.78 -10.89
N ASP A 137 24.54 27.72 -10.91
CA ASP A 137 23.68 28.91 -10.87
C ASP A 137 23.46 29.41 -9.44
N ASN A 138 23.91 28.65 -8.44
CA ASN A 138 23.61 28.81 -7.01
C ASN A 138 24.83 28.48 -6.15
N PRO A 139 25.94 29.24 -6.26
CA PRO A 139 27.19 28.95 -5.55
C PRO A 139 27.03 28.99 -4.01
N GLU A 140 26.08 29.77 -3.50
CA GLU A 140 25.78 29.83 -2.05
C GLU A 140 25.25 28.50 -1.48
N MET A 141 24.81 27.57 -2.33
CA MET A 141 24.27 26.27 -1.90
C MET A 141 25.30 25.13 -1.91
N VAL A 142 26.54 25.35 -2.42
CA VAL A 142 27.56 24.29 -2.62
C VAL A 142 27.99 23.64 -1.30
N ASP A 143 28.28 24.48 -0.30
CA ASP A 143 28.91 24.07 0.96
C ASP A 143 27.93 24.06 2.14
N LEU A 144 26.62 24.16 1.85
CA LEU A 144 25.59 24.26 2.87
C LEU A 144 24.94 22.89 3.11
N GLU A 145 24.98 22.43 4.37
CA GLU A 145 24.27 21.21 4.79
C GLU A 145 22.80 21.54 5.08
N PHE A 146 21.91 21.19 4.16
CA PHE A 146 20.47 21.37 4.29
C PHE A 146 19.70 20.04 4.30
N SER A 147 18.60 20.00 5.01
CA SER A 147 17.65 18.89 5.01
C SER A 147 16.56 19.07 3.94
N GLN A 148 15.88 17.97 3.61
CA GLN A 148 14.62 18.07 2.89
C GLN A 148 13.63 18.92 3.71
N ASP A 149 12.83 19.71 3.01
CA ASP A 149 11.87 20.68 3.53
C ASP A 149 12.45 21.97 4.13
N ASP A 150 13.77 22.14 4.14
CA ASP A 150 14.40 23.41 4.54
C ASP A 150 13.97 24.55 3.64
N VAL A 151 13.80 25.73 4.23
CA VAL A 151 13.22 26.89 3.58
C VAL A 151 14.30 27.72 2.91
N VAL A 152 14.08 27.99 1.63
CA VAL A 152 15.00 28.74 0.76
C VAL A 152 14.25 29.88 0.06
N GLU A 153 14.95 30.98 -0.17
CA GLU A 153 14.54 32.05 -1.06
C GLU A 153 15.21 31.85 -2.41
N PHE A 154 14.50 32.05 -3.52
CA PHE A 154 15.09 31.92 -4.86
C PHE A 154 14.35 32.73 -5.92
N GLU A 155 15.04 33.03 -7.02
CA GLU A 155 14.48 33.73 -8.17
C GLU A 155 14.25 32.74 -9.31
N LEU A 156 13.08 32.80 -9.95
CA LEU A 156 12.76 31.96 -11.11
C LEU A 156 13.20 32.62 -12.43
N TYR A 157 13.82 31.85 -13.31
CA TYR A 157 14.22 32.32 -14.64
C TYR A 157 14.03 31.24 -15.72
N ILE A 158 13.88 31.64 -16.98
CA ILE A 158 13.90 30.73 -18.12
C ILE A 158 15.33 30.60 -18.62
N ASN A 159 15.82 29.36 -18.74
CA ASN A 159 17.09 29.09 -19.37
C ASN A 159 16.90 28.85 -20.88
N THR A 160 17.15 29.88 -21.68
CA THR A 160 17.03 29.81 -23.16
C THR A 160 18.06 28.90 -23.81
N THR A 161 19.20 28.65 -23.15
CA THR A 161 20.24 27.77 -23.70
C THR A 161 19.91 26.28 -23.57
N ARG A 162 18.99 25.90 -22.68
CA ARG A 162 18.62 24.51 -22.39
C ARG A 162 17.11 24.25 -22.56
N GLY A 163 16.54 24.78 -23.64
CA GLY A 163 15.17 24.45 -24.08
C GLY A 163 14.06 25.13 -23.27
N ASP A 164 14.25 26.38 -22.90
CA ASP A 164 13.24 27.22 -22.24
C ASP A 164 12.61 26.61 -20.97
N GLN A 165 13.42 25.85 -20.23
CA GLN A 165 13.03 25.30 -18.94
C GLN A 165 13.10 26.37 -17.85
N VAL A 166 12.10 26.38 -16.98
CA VAL A 166 12.08 27.23 -15.78
C VAL A 166 13.03 26.64 -14.73
N ARG A 167 13.92 27.48 -14.20
CA ARG A 167 14.94 27.10 -13.21
C ARG A 167 14.99 28.10 -12.07
N ALA A 168 15.48 27.67 -10.91
CA ALA A 168 15.77 28.55 -9.79
C ALA A 168 17.25 28.98 -9.79
N ARG A 169 17.49 30.26 -9.53
CA ARG A 169 18.81 30.88 -9.37
C ARG A 169 18.85 31.76 -8.11
N LYS A 170 20.06 32.20 -7.72
CA LYS A 170 20.29 33.04 -6.54
C LYS A 170 19.63 32.48 -5.28
N MET A 171 19.68 31.15 -5.13
CA MET A 171 19.11 30.48 -3.98
C MET A 171 19.84 30.88 -2.70
N LYS A 172 19.08 31.22 -1.67
CA LYS A 172 19.56 31.55 -0.32
C LYS A 172 18.86 30.68 0.70
N PHE A 173 19.64 30.08 1.60
CA PHE A 173 19.08 29.39 2.74
C PHE A 173 18.49 30.40 3.73
N LEU A 174 17.21 30.23 4.09
CA LEU A 174 16.56 31.10 5.07
C LEU A 174 16.54 30.47 6.46
N ARG A 175 15.99 29.26 6.57
CA ARG A 175 15.79 28.58 7.86
C ARG A 175 15.60 27.09 7.68
N ALA A 176 16.05 26.33 8.68
CA ALA A 176 15.77 24.90 8.75
C ALA A 176 14.26 24.64 8.86
N ALA A 177 13.80 23.53 8.30
CA ALA A 177 12.42 23.09 8.45
C ALA A 177 12.08 22.93 9.93
N VAL A 178 10.93 23.46 10.35
CA VAL A 178 10.41 23.17 11.68
C VAL A 178 10.05 21.69 11.69
N LYS A 179 10.89 20.87 12.33
CA LYS A 179 10.59 19.46 12.53
C LYS A 179 9.34 19.38 13.39
N ASP A 180 8.29 18.79 12.83
CA ASP A 180 7.09 18.49 13.62
C ASP A 180 7.50 17.53 14.75
N PRO A 181 7.31 17.90 16.04
CA PRO A 181 7.69 17.06 17.17
C PRO A 181 6.97 15.69 17.15
N VAL A 182 5.83 15.58 16.46
CA VAL A 182 5.13 14.31 16.25
C VAL A 182 5.91 13.43 15.27
N ALA A 183 6.40 14.00 14.17
CA ALA A 183 7.18 13.28 13.17
C ALA A 183 8.51 12.80 13.74
N GLU A 184 9.17 13.62 14.57
CA GLU A 184 10.42 13.27 15.23
C GLU A 184 10.24 12.08 16.19
N LYS A 185 9.18 12.09 17.01
CA LYS A 185 8.84 10.95 17.89
C LYS A 185 8.53 9.67 17.10
N ALA A 186 7.90 9.80 15.93
CA ALA A 186 7.61 8.66 15.06
C ALA A 186 8.91 8.06 14.48
N GLU A 187 9.84 8.91 14.04
CA GLU A 187 11.15 8.49 13.55
C GLU A 187 11.98 7.83 14.65
N GLU A 188 12.02 8.42 15.85
CA GLU A 188 12.69 7.84 17.01
C GLU A 188 12.10 6.47 17.38
N SER A 189 10.77 6.31 17.34
CA SER A 189 10.11 5.03 17.57
C SER A 189 10.51 3.98 16.53
N SER A 190 10.64 4.39 15.26
CA SER A 190 11.10 3.53 14.17
C SER A 190 12.56 3.09 14.38
N GLN A 191 13.44 4.03 14.73
CA GLN A 191 14.85 3.76 15.04
C GLN A 191 14.98 2.80 16.23
N ARG A 192 14.24 3.02 17.33
CA ARG A 192 14.20 2.10 18.48
C ARG A 192 13.74 0.69 18.08
N ARG A 193 12.77 0.57 17.16
CA ARG A 193 12.35 -0.74 16.62
C ARG A 193 13.45 -1.41 15.80
N MET A 194 14.16 -0.65 14.95
CA MET A 194 15.30 -1.16 14.19
C MET A 194 16.47 -1.57 15.08
N GLU A 195 16.81 -0.77 16.09
CA GLU A 195 17.83 -1.13 17.08
C GLU A 195 17.43 -2.36 17.89
N LYS A 196 16.15 -2.48 18.28
CA LYS A 196 15.64 -3.68 18.96
C LYS A 196 15.75 -4.91 18.05
N LYS A 197 15.42 -4.78 16.77
CA LYS A 197 15.59 -5.85 15.77
C LYS A 197 17.07 -6.20 15.59
N HIS A 198 17.97 -5.22 15.46
CA HIS A 198 19.40 -5.45 15.33
C HIS A 198 19.97 -6.12 16.58
N ARG A 199 19.63 -5.61 17.77
CA ARG A 199 20.01 -6.20 19.06
C ARG A 199 19.49 -7.62 19.20
N TRP A 200 18.26 -7.88 18.76
CA TRP A 200 17.70 -9.23 18.72
C TRP A 200 18.48 -10.12 17.75
N LEU A 201 18.83 -9.66 16.55
CA LEU A 201 19.63 -10.44 15.58
C LEU A 201 21.03 -10.76 16.10
N VAL A 202 21.69 -9.78 16.74
CA VAL A 202 23.01 -9.97 17.37
C VAL A 202 22.92 -10.95 18.54
N ASN A 203 21.93 -10.76 19.43
CA ASN A 203 21.76 -11.61 20.61
C ASN A 203 21.09 -12.96 20.30
N TRP A 204 20.47 -13.16 19.14
CA TRP A 204 19.88 -14.44 18.72
C TRP A 204 20.92 -15.53 18.57
N ARG A 205 22.19 -15.16 18.31
CA ARG A 205 23.32 -16.10 18.38
C ARG A 205 23.57 -16.61 19.80
N ASN A 206 23.27 -15.80 20.82
CA ASN A 206 23.46 -16.10 22.24
C ASN A 206 22.18 -16.62 22.92
N GLY A 207 21.02 -16.48 22.27
CA GLY A 207 19.73 -16.98 22.77
C GLY A 207 19.55 -18.49 22.60
N PRO A 208 18.52 -19.07 23.24
CA PRO A 208 18.12 -20.45 23.01
C PRO A 208 18.00 -20.69 21.49
N PRO A 209 18.54 -21.78 20.95
CA PRO A 209 18.40 -22.12 19.55
C PRO A 209 16.91 -22.20 19.19
N PRO A 210 16.51 -21.87 17.95
CA PRO A 210 15.13 -22.05 17.52
C PRO A 210 14.80 -23.54 17.44
N ASP A 211 13.54 -23.89 17.22
CA ASP A 211 13.14 -25.29 17.02
C ASP A 211 13.64 -25.80 15.66
N TRP A 212 13.93 -27.10 15.56
CA TRP A 212 14.54 -27.72 14.37
C TRP A 212 13.83 -29.00 13.96
N ILE A 213 13.80 -29.26 12.65
CA ILE A 213 13.26 -30.51 12.10
C ILE A 213 14.40 -31.51 11.92
N CYS A 214 14.23 -32.73 12.43
CA CYS A 214 15.27 -33.75 12.34
C CYS A 214 15.45 -34.27 10.91
N LYS A 215 16.67 -34.16 10.34
CA LYS A 215 16.97 -34.67 8.98
C LYS A 215 16.77 -36.19 8.82
N GLY A 216 16.89 -36.96 9.91
CA GLY A 216 16.75 -38.42 9.85
C GLY A 216 15.30 -38.96 9.94
N CYS A 217 14.36 -38.23 10.55
CA CYS A 217 12.99 -38.73 10.76
C CYS A 217 11.90 -37.67 10.62
N SER A 218 12.26 -36.44 10.24
CA SER A 218 11.37 -35.28 10.09
C SER A 218 10.60 -34.87 11.35
N TYR A 219 10.96 -35.40 12.53
CA TYR A 219 10.33 -35.03 13.79
C TYR A 219 10.71 -33.59 14.21
N PRO A 220 9.74 -32.74 14.61
CA PRO A 220 10.01 -31.42 15.14
C PRO A 220 10.59 -31.48 16.55
N ASN A 221 11.79 -30.94 16.74
CA ASN A 221 12.52 -30.92 18.01
C ASN A 221 12.65 -29.50 18.54
N PHE A 222 12.56 -29.36 19.87
CA PHE A 222 12.84 -28.10 20.53
C PHE A 222 14.31 -27.70 20.39
N GLY A 223 14.59 -26.41 20.24
CA GLY A 223 15.95 -25.90 20.04
C GLY A 223 16.95 -26.21 21.15
N ARG A 224 16.47 -26.41 22.38
CA ARG A 224 17.28 -26.86 23.52
C ARG A 224 17.81 -28.29 23.40
N ASN A 225 17.20 -29.14 22.56
CA ASN A 225 17.61 -30.53 22.40
C ASN A 225 18.83 -30.61 21.48
N LYS A 226 19.91 -31.27 21.95
CA LYS A 226 21.13 -31.52 21.17
C LYS A 226 20.98 -32.70 20.20
N THR A 227 20.01 -33.58 20.45
CA THR A 227 19.72 -34.78 19.66
C THR A 227 18.20 -34.93 19.48
N CYS A 228 17.78 -35.63 18.43
CA CYS A 228 16.36 -35.86 18.17
C CYS A 228 15.74 -36.75 19.25
N LYS A 229 14.58 -36.35 19.78
CA LYS A 229 13.84 -37.14 20.79
C LYS A 229 13.36 -38.51 20.31
N VAL A 230 13.20 -38.69 19.00
CA VAL A 230 12.68 -39.93 18.40
C VAL A 230 13.81 -40.83 17.93
N CYS A 231 14.72 -40.33 17.08
CA CYS A 231 15.74 -41.17 16.43
C CYS A 231 17.18 -40.90 16.90
N GLY A 232 17.40 -39.99 17.86
CA GLY A 232 18.73 -39.71 18.40
C GLY A 232 19.71 -38.95 17.49
N HIS A 233 19.33 -38.64 16.23
CA HIS A 233 20.21 -37.88 15.32
C HIS A 233 20.64 -36.54 15.92
N PRO A 234 21.91 -36.13 15.73
CA PRO A 234 22.40 -34.86 16.26
C PRO A 234 21.70 -33.68 15.58
N ARG A 235 21.52 -32.59 16.34
CA ARG A 235 21.03 -31.33 15.79
C ARG A 235 22.02 -30.80 14.74
N PRO A 236 21.55 -30.31 13.58
CA PRO A 236 22.42 -29.71 12.57
C PRO A 236 23.19 -28.50 13.13
N PRO A 237 24.42 -28.23 12.64
CA PRO A 237 25.19 -27.03 12.96
C PRO A 237 24.36 -25.76 12.72
N ARG A 238 24.56 -24.74 13.56
CA ARG A 238 23.77 -23.48 13.50
C ARG A 238 23.95 -22.73 12.17
N GLU A 239 25.08 -22.91 11.48
CA GLU A 239 25.34 -22.30 10.17
C GLU A 239 24.53 -22.91 9.02
N GLU A 240 24.01 -24.14 9.16
CA GLU A 240 23.20 -24.80 8.13
C GLU A 240 21.72 -24.38 8.18
N TRP A 241 21.37 -23.44 9.05
CA TRP A 241 19.99 -22.99 9.18
C TRP A 241 19.74 -21.95 8.10
N PRO A 242 18.72 -22.15 7.24
CA PRO A 242 18.38 -21.13 6.26
C PRO A 242 18.08 -19.82 7.00
N PRO A 243 18.60 -18.67 6.51
CA PRO A 243 18.21 -17.36 7.03
C PRO A 243 16.69 -17.29 7.12
N GLU A 244 16.16 -16.80 8.25
CA GLU A 244 14.71 -16.74 8.54
C GLU A 244 13.91 -16.09 7.38
N GLU A 245 14.55 -15.20 6.62
CA GLU A 245 14.02 -14.55 5.42
C GLU A 245 13.56 -15.52 4.32
N LEU A 246 14.13 -16.73 4.24
CA LEU A 246 13.70 -17.78 3.29
C LEU A 246 12.55 -18.65 3.84
N ARG A 247 12.32 -18.64 5.15
CA ARG A 247 11.25 -19.42 5.81
C ARG A 247 9.91 -18.71 5.78
N GLU A 248 9.93 -17.37 5.77
CA GLU A 248 8.73 -16.53 5.70
C GLU A 248 8.28 -16.22 4.26
N ALA A 249 9.02 -16.66 3.23
CA ALA A 249 8.51 -16.65 1.86
C ALA A 249 7.39 -17.70 1.75
N PRO A 250 6.11 -17.31 1.56
CA PRO A 250 5.05 -18.28 1.39
C PRO A 250 5.30 -19.07 0.11
N GLN A 251 4.79 -20.31 0.11
CA GLN A 251 4.82 -21.33 -0.94
C GLN A 251 4.10 -20.90 -2.24
N ALA A 252 4.43 -19.72 -2.78
CA ALA A 252 3.84 -19.15 -3.99
C ALA A 252 4.57 -19.59 -5.28
N LEU A 253 5.68 -20.33 -5.18
CA LEU A 253 6.46 -20.74 -6.35
C LEU A 253 6.13 -22.13 -6.91
N THR A 254 5.16 -22.86 -6.36
CA THR A 254 4.83 -24.22 -6.82
C THR A 254 3.76 -24.26 -7.92
N ALA A 255 3.32 -23.11 -8.46
CA ALA A 255 2.26 -23.05 -9.47
C ALA A 255 2.73 -22.74 -10.91
N LEU A 256 4.03 -22.69 -11.19
CA LEU A 256 4.55 -22.43 -12.55
C LEU A 256 5.50 -23.53 -13.00
N THR A 257 4.94 -24.68 -13.37
CA THR A 257 5.60 -25.63 -14.29
C THR A 257 4.56 -26.47 -15.01
N ALA A 258 4.08 -25.97 -16.14
CA ALA A 258 3.59 -26.80 -17.24
C ALA A 258 4.03 -26.16 -18.57
N PRO A 259 4.50 -26.95 -19.56
CA PRO A 259 5.09 -26.43 -20.79
C PRO A 259 4.03 -26.23 -21.87
N GLY A 260 3.95 -25.03 -22.42
CA GLY A 260 3.16 -24.70 -23.60
C GLY A 260 4.05 -24.28 -24.75
N LEU A 261 4.31 -25.21 -25.67
CA LEU A 261 4.87 -24.97 -27.00
C LEU A 261 3.89 -24.12 -27.83
N GLY A 262 4.40 -23.06 -28.46
CA GLY A 262 3.64 -22.25 -29.42
C GLY A 262 4.57 -21.30 -30.18
N ALA A 263 4.86 -21.67 -31.43
CA ALA A 263 5.84 -21.06 -32.31
C ALA A 263 5.32 -19.81 -33.07
N GLY A 264 6.29 -19.01 -33.56
CA GLY A 264 6.14 -18.02 -34.64
C GLY A 264 5.92 -16.59 -34.13
N ARG A 265 6.58 -15.53 -34.61
CA ARG A 265 7.09 -15.27 -35.97
C ARG A 265 8.08 -14.10 -35.95
N GLU A 266 8.98 -14.11 -36.92
CA GLU A 266 9.99 -13.10 -37.24
C GLU A 266 9.39 -11.76 -37.68
N ALA A 267 10.05 -10.64 -37.35
CA ALA A 267 10.13 -9.47 -38.22
C ALA A 267 11.35 -8.59 -37.85
N HIS A 268 12.03 -8.18 -38.91
CA HIS A 268 13.29 -7.44 -38.99
C HIS A 268 13.22 -5.95 -38.58
N GLY A 269 14.39 -5.37 -38.32
CA GLY A 269 14.67 -3.92 -38.34
C GLY A 269 15.89 -3.60 -37.45
N GLU A 270 17.12 -3.74 -37.95
CA GLU A 270 17.96 -2.62 -38.46
C GLU A 270 17.88 -1.38 -37.54
N GLY A 271 18.90 -0.99 -36.78
CA GLY A 271 20.31 -0.85 -37.13
C GLY A 271 20.66 0.64 -37.05
N PHE A 272 21.20 1.11 -35.92
CA PHE A 272 21.84 2.43 -35.84
C PHE A 272 23.11 2.37 -34.99
N PRO A 273 24.23 2.98 -35.45
CA PRO A 273 25.54 2.81 -34.85
C PRO A 273 25.77 3.73 -33.65
N LEU A 274 26.44 3.18 -32.64
CA LEU A 274 27.09 3.90 -31.55
C LEU A 274 28.33 4.62 -32.09
N ASN A 275 28.37 5.94 -31.89
CA ASN A 275 29.55 6.76 -32.12
C ASN A 275 30.30 6.93 -30.78
N GLU A 276 31.56 6.50 -30.76
CA GLU A 276 32.60 6.81 -29.77
C GLU A 276 33.75 7.56 -30.49
N PRO A 277 34.80 8.08 -29.81
CA PRO A 277 34.80 8.97 -28.65
C PRO A 277 35.80 10.15 -28.81
N CYS A 278 35.70 11.18 -27.97
CA CYS A 278 36.74 12.20 -27.84
C CYS A 278 37.88 11.73 -26.92
N ARG A 279 39.08 11.66 -27.50
CA ARG A 279 40.38 11.48 -26.85
C ARG A 279 40.71 12.64 -25.90
N HIS A 280 41.20 12.32 -24.70
CA HIS A 280 42.36 12.87 -23.97
C HIS A 280 42.54 11.89 -22.78
N GLY A 281 43.61 11.11 -22.63
CA GLY A 281 45.00 11.49 -22.57
C GLY A 281 45.46 11.35 -21.11
N LEU A 282 45.99 10.19 -20.71
CA LEU A 282 46.96 10.01 -19.63
C LEU A 282 47.46 8.57 -19.60
N GLN A 283 48.78 8.44 -19.46
CA GLN A 283 49.57 7.22 -19.62
C GLN A 283 49.60 6.38 -18.34
N GLY A 284 49.73 5.07 -18.54
CA GLY A 284 50.58 4.21 -17.70
C GLY A 284 49.88 3.53 -16.52
N LEU A 285 49.57 2.25 -16.69
CA LEU A 285 50.14 1.16 -15.89
C LEU A 285 49.60 -0.18 -16.41
N GLN A 286 50.53 -1.06 -16.78
CA GLN A 286 50.30 -2.41 -17.26
C GLN A 286 49.92 -3.35 -16.11
N ALA A 287 48.86 -4.14 -16.26
CA ALA A 287 48.68 -5.38 -15.54
C ALA A 287 47.96 -6.39 -16.44
N ALA A 288 48.68 -7.46 -16.80
CA ALA A 288 48.21 -8.55 -17.63
C ALA A 288 47.18 -9.43 -16.90
N TRP A 289 46.12 -9.82 -17.62
CA TRP A 289 45.19 -10.89 -17.23
C TRP A 289 45.21 -11.98 -18.31
N PRO A 290 45.19 -13.28 -17.95
CA PRO A 290 45.27 -14.38 -18.91
C PRO A 290 43.92 -14.66 -19.60
N PRO A 291 43.92 -15.25 -20.82
CA PRO A 291 42.70 -15.53 -21.56
C PRO A 291 41.98 -16.79 -21.06
N VAL A 292 40.66 -16.68 -20.91
CA VAL A 292 39.73 -17.79 -20.63
C VAL A 292 39.37 -18.49 -21.95
N GLN A 293 39.50 -19.82 -22.00
CA GLN A 293 39.10 -20.64 -23.15
C GLN A 293 37.60 -21.01 -23.12
N PRO A 294 36.95 -21.23 -24.27
CA PRO A 294 35.55 -21.63 -24.35
C PRO A 294 35.37 -23.15 -24.16
N VAL A 295 34.39 -23.55 -23.35
CA VAL A 295 33.98 -24.94 -23.13
C VAL A 295 32.94 -25.35 -24.17
N ILE A 296 33.23 -26.43 -24.88
CA ILE A 296 32.41 -27.09 -25.89
C ILE A 296 31.29 -27.89 -25.20
N SER A 297 30.05 -27.72 -25.65
CA SER A 297 28.89 -28.50 -25.20
C SER A 297 28.74 -29.79 -26.02
N THR A 298 28.47 -30.91 -25.35
CA THR A 298 28.12 -32.20 -25.96
C THR A 298 26.67 -32.59 -25.60
N PRO A 299 25.91 -33.23 -26.50
CA PRO A 299 24.48 -33.49 -26.30
C PRO A 299 24.16 -34.85 -25.65
N GLN A 300 23.06 -34.87 -24.90
CA GLN A 300 22.40 -36.04 -24.31
C GLN A 300 21.65 -36.90 -25.36
N PRO A 301 21.54 -38.23 -25.17
CA PRO A 301 20.66 -39.08 -25.96
C PRO A 301 19.26 -39.28 -25.34
N CYS A 302 18.28 -39.40 -26.23
CA CYS A 302 16.87 -39.66 -25.96
C CYS A 302 16.60 -41.11 -25.54
N LEU A 303 15.65 -41.32 -24.62
CA LEU A 303 15.10 -42.63 -24.27
C LEU A 303 13.58 -42.66 -24.47
N GLN A 304 13.15 -43.81 -24.99
CA GLN A 304 11.88 -44.12 -25.62
C GLN A 304 10.78 -44.45 -24.61
N SER A 305 9.52 -44.23 -25.00
CA SER A 305 8.32 -44.73 -24.33
C SER A 305 7.69 -45.87 -25.13
N PRO A 306 7.08 -46.87 -24.48
CA PRO A 306 6.13 -47.75 -25.15
C PRO A 306 4.76 -47.80 -24.43
N GLY A 307 3.72 -48.08 -25.22
CA GLY A 307 2.64 -48.97 -24.77
C GLY A 307 1.22 -48.41 -24.70
N SER A 308 0.53 -48.45 -25.84
CA SER A 308 -0.93 -48.42 -26.05
C SER A 308 -1.62 -49.75 -25.68
N HIS A 309 -2.91 -49.73 -25.25
CA HIS A 309 -3.98 -50.78 -25.42
C HIS A 309 -5.30 -50.36 -24.66
N PRO A 310 -6.49 -50.99 -24.86
CA PRO A 310 -7.60 -50.53 -25.72
C PRO A 310 -8.96 -50.33 -24.96
N PRO A 311 -10.09 -50.00 -25.63
CA PRO A 311 -11.37 -49.76 -24.96
C PRO A 311 -12.28 -51.02 -24.89
N GLN A 312 -13.11 -51.11 -23.84
CA GLN A 312 -14.20 -52.07 -23.74
C GLN A 312 -15.52 -51.40 -23.32
N SER A 313 -16.59 -52.01 -23.81
CA SER A 313 -17.96 -51.53 -23.95
C SER A 313 -18.97 -52.18 -22.99
N GLY A 314 -19.88 -51.38 -22.41
CA GLY A 314 -21.26 -51.70 -21.95
C GLY A 314 -21.49 -52.76 -20.85
N PRO A 315 -22.72 -52.96 -20.32
CA PRO A 315 -24.00 -52.29 -20.58
C PRO A 315 -24.85 -51.88 -19.33
N SER A 316 -26.03 -51.31 -19.63
CA SER A 316 -27.19 -50.84 -18.85
C SER A 316 -27.61 -51.53 -17.53
N SER A 317 -28.20 -50.77 -16.60
CA SER A 317 -29.62 -50.91 -16.17
C SER A 317 -30.02 -49.90 -15.07
N THR A 318 -31.09 -49.14 -15.35
CA THR A 318 -32.31 -48.85 -14.56
C THR A 318 -32.25 -48.84 -13.01
N VAL A 319 -32.74 -47.75 -12.40
CA VAL A 319 -33.91 -47.66 -11.49
C VAL A 319 -33.99 -46.24 -10.89
N ALA A 320 -35.13 -45.58 -11.09
CA ALA A 320 -35.52 -44.34 -10.42
C ALA A 320 -35.97 -44.63 -8.97
N PRO A 321 -35.94 -43.62 -8.07
CA PRO A 321 -37.23 -43.07 -7.72
C PRO A 321 -37.30 -41.55 -7.55
N GLU A 322 -38.53 -41.13 -7.79
CA GLU A 322 -39.21 -39.87 -7.63
C GLU A 322 -39.20 -39.37 -6.18
N ALA A 323 -38.71 -38.14 -5.95
CA ALA A 323 -38.91 -37.40 -4.71
C ALA A 323 -38.90 -35.88 -4.95
N SER A 324 -40.10 -35.31 -4.83
CA SER A 324 -40.50 -33.93 -4.54
C SER A 324 -39.44 -32.81 -4.60
N GLN A 325 -39.63 -31.95 -5.61
CA GLN A 325 -39.06 -30.62 -5.68
C GLN A 325 -39.68 -29.71 -4.61
N ALA A 326 -38.88 -29.31 -3.61
CA ALA A 326 -39.12 -28.10 -2.84
C ALA A 326 -38.07 -27.06 -3.27
N ALA A 327 -38.52 -26.02 -3.96
CA ALA A 327 -37.69 -24.91 -4.39
C ALA A 327 -37.03 -24.22 -3.17
N PRO A 328 -35.75 -23.83 -3.24
CA PRO A 328 -35.14 -23.00 -2.20
C PRO A 328 -35.78 -21.62 -2.26
N ARG A 329 -36.53 -21.26 -1.20
CA ARG A 329 -36.87 -19.88 -0.92
C ARG A 329 -35.56 -19.11 -0.72
N THR A 330 -35.11 -18.40 -1.75
CA THR A 330 -34.10 -17.35 -1.61
C THR A 330 -34.65 -16.33 -0.61
N ALA A 331 -34.10 -16.38 0.61
CA ALA A 331 -34.38 -15.44 1.68
C ALA A 331 -33.88 -14.04 1.26
N GLN A 332 -34.73 -13.28 0.58
CA GLN A 332 -34.63 -11.82 0.65
C GLN A 332 -34.90 -11.46 2.11
N GLY A 333 -33.82 -11.22 2.85
CA GLY A 333 -33.88 -10.94 4.28
C GLY A 333 -34.71 -9.69 4.62
N PRO A 334 -35.10 -9.51 5.88
CA PRO A 334 -35.99 -8.44 6.35
C PRO A 334 -35.46 -6.99 6.17
N ALA A 335 -34.28 -6.80 5.57
CA ALA A 335 -33.57 -5.53 5.54
C ALA A 335 -34.36 -4.38 4.90
N PRO A 336 -35.00 -4.52 3.71
CA PRO A 336 -35.67 -3.38 3.06
C PRO A 336 -36.83 -2.79 3.89
N ALA A 337 -37.61 -3.65 4.54
CA ALA A 337 -38.73 -3.24 5.38
C ALA A 337 -38.26 -2.48 6.64
N CYS A 338 -37.15 -2.93 7.24
CA CYS A 338 -36.52 -2.23 8.36
C CYS A 338 -36.07 -0.82 7.97
N PHE A 339 -35.44 -0.64 6.81
CA PHE A 339 -35.01 0.70 6.37
C PHE A 339 -36.18 1.66 6.11
N ALA A 340 -37.29 1.17 5.56
CA ALA A 340 -38.48 1.99 5.36
C ALA A 340 -39.06 2.49 6.70
N GLU A 341 -39.13 1.61 7.69
CA GLU A 341 -39.63 1.96 9.03
C GLU A 341 -38.68 2.93 9.76
N PHE A 342 -37.37 2.74 9.62
CA PHE A 342 -36.38 3.68 10.15
C PHE A 342 -36.54 5.09 9.56
N ASN A 343 -36.71 5.19 8.23
CA ASN A 343 -36.98 6.46 7.56
C ASN A 343 -38.30 7.09 8.01
N ARG A 344 -39.34 6.27 8.26
CA ARG A 344 -40.61 6.74 8.81
C ARG A 344 -40.44 7.35 10.20
N ILE A 345 -39.57 6.80 11.04
CA ILE A 345 -39.27 7.33 12.36
C ILE A 345 -38.55 8.67 12.24
N LEU A 346 -37.54 8.78 11.37
CA LEU A 346 -36.82 10.02 11.12
C LEU A 346 -37.70 11.11 10.50
N GLY A 347 -38.65 10.72 9.63
CA GLY A 347 -39.57 11.61 8.94
C GLY A 347 -40.69 12.20 9.81
N LYS A 348 -40.86 11.75 11.06
CA LYS A 348 -41.77 12.38 12.03
C LYS A 348 -41.12 13.68 12.56
N ALA A 349 -41.02 14.64 11.65
CA ALA A 349 -40.16 15.81 11.66
C ALA A 349 -40.52 16.94 12.64
N LYS A 350 -41.21 16.64 13.74
CA LYS A 350 -41.51 17.64 14.80
C LYS A 350 -40.93 17.31 16.16
N ALA A 351 -40.32 16.14 16.30
CA ALA A 351 -39.67 15.72 17.54
C ALA A 351 -38.37 16.50 17.77
N GLY A 352 -38.13 16.94 19.01
CA GLY A 352 -36.82 17.46 19.41
C GLY A 352 -35.72 16.39 19.25
N GLU A 353 -34.44 16.81 19.24
CA GLU A 353 -33.28 15.91 19.08
C GLU A 353 -33.34 14.71 20.07
N GLU A 354 -33.75 14.96 21.31
CA GLU A 354 -33.87 13.95 22.36
C GLU A 354 -34.99 12.94 22.10
N GLU A 355 -36.16 13.40 21.65
CA GLU A 355 -37.30 12.54 21.30
C GLU A 355 -36.98 11.69 20.06
N MET A 356 -36.29 12.28 19.06
CA MET A 356 -35.81 11.54 17.90
C MET A 356 -34.85 10.42 18.32
N LEU A 357 -33.88 10.72 19.19
CA LEU A 357 -32.93 9.72 19.69
C LEU A 357 -33.63 8.62 20.48
N ALA A 358 -34.64 8.95 21.28
CA ALA A 358 -35.46 7.98 22.00
C ALA A 358 -36.23 7.04 21.04
N ASN A 359 -36.83 7.59 19.99
CA ASN A 359 -37.54 6.82 18.98
C ASN A 359 -36.61 5.88 18.20
N VAL A 360 -35.41 6.35 17.82
CA VAL A 360 -34.40 5.53 17.17
C VAL A 360 -33.95 4.39 18.08
N LYS A 361 -33.69 4.64 19.36
CA LYS A 361 -33.31 3.59 20.33
C LYS A 361 -34.40 2.54 20.49
N ALA A 362 -35.66 2.96 20.66
CA ALA A 362 -36.79 2.05 20.79
C ALA A 362 -36.96 1.14 19.56
N TYR A 363 -36.77 1.70 18.37
CA TYR A 363 -36.78 0.93 17.12
C TYR A 363 -35.65 -0.08 17.04
N LEU A 364 -34.41 0.33 17.35
CA LEU A 364 -33.26 -0.55 17.36
C LEU A 364 -33.42 -1.71 18.36
N ASP A 365 -34.00 -1.45 19.53
CA ASP A 365 -34.33 -2.49 20.51
C ASP A 365 -35.37 -3.48 19.98
N GLY A 366 -36.37 -3.00 19.24
CA GLY A 366 -37.34 -3.85 18.54
C GLY A 366 -36.66 -4.73 17.48
N VAL A 367 -35.80 -4.13 16.66
CA VAL A 367 -35.02 -4.86 15.65
C VAL A 367 -34.10 -5.90 16.29
N ALA A 368 -33.41 -5.55 17.38
CA ALA A 368 -32.53 -6.46 18.11
C ALA A 368 -33.26 -7.68 18.67
N LYS A 369 -34.53 -7.54 19.05
CA LYS A 369 -35.38 -8.66 19.49
C LYS A 369 -35.85 -9.53 18.32
N SER A 370 -36.06 -8.93 17.14
CA SER A 370 -36.54 -9.63 15.94
C SER A 370 -35.44 -10.34 15.16
N LEU A 371 -34.21 -9.81 15.18
CA LEU A 371 -33.06 -10.41 14.52
C LEU A 371 -32.50 -11.56 15.37
N GLY A 372 -32.25 -12.70 14.72
CA GLY A 372 -31.77 -13.91 15.37
C GLY A 372 -30.33 -13.81 15.88
N ASP A 373 -29.39 -14.41 15.17
CA ASP A 373 -28.01 -14.55 15.63
C ASP A 373 -27.23 -13.22 15.66
N GLY A 374 -26.10 -13.23 16.36
CA GLY A 374 -25.22 -12.05 16.46
C GLY A 374 -24.69 -11.58 15.11
N LYS A 375 -24.56 -12.49 14.13
CA LYS A 375 -24.09 -12.15 12.77
C LYS A 375 -25.11 -11.33 12.02
N ALA A 376 -26.40 -11.69 12.05
CA ALA A 376 -27.46 -10.91 11.43
C ALA A 376 -27.57 -9.50 12.05
N LYS A 377 -27.42 -9.40 13.38
CA LYS A 377 -27.40 -8.11 14.09
C LYS A 377 -26.20 -7.25 13.69
N GLN A 378 -25.01 -7.85 13.61
CA GLN A 378 -23.81 -7.13 13.17
C GLN A 378 -23.93 -6.65 11.72
N ALA A 379 -24.41 -7.49 10.81
CA ALA A 379 -24.63 -7.12 9.42
C ALA A 379 -25.65 -5.97 9.30
N PHE A 380 -26.74 -6.03 10.07
CA PHE A 380 -27.72 -4.95 10.14
C PHE A 380 -27.11 -3.63 10.67
N ALA A 381 -26.30 -3.67 11.73
CA ALA A 381 -25.62 -2.50 12.24
C ALA A 381 -24.71 -1.84 11.20
N VAL A 382 -23.92 -2.64 10.46
CA VAL A 382 -23.02 -2.13 9.42
C VAL A 382 -23.81 -1.46 8.30
N GLN A 383 -24.92 -2.06 7.85
CA GLN A 383 -25.77 -1.47 6.82
C GLN A 383 -26.43 -0.18 7.33
N LEU A 384 -26.97 -0.18 8.54
CA LEU A 384 -27.70 0.97 9.10
C LEU A 384 -26.76 2.15 9.43
N ALA A 385 -25.51 1.87 9.83
CA ALA A 385 -24.50 2.90 10.08
C ALA A 385 -24.16 3.75 8.84
N ARG A 386 -24.44 3.24 7.63
CA ARG A 386 -24.28 3.99 6.36
C ARG A 386 -25.41 5.00 6.11
N HIS A 387 -26.47 4.99 6.91
CA HIS A 387 -27.59 5.89 6.73
C HIS A 387 -27.17 7.37 6.96
N PRO A 388 -27.59 8.34 6.11
CA PRO A 388 -27.17 9.74 6.21
C PRO A 388 -27.37 10.38 7.59
N TRP A 389 -28.37 9.93 8.34
CA TRP A 389 -28.62 10.41 9.70
C TRP A 389 -27.43 10.19 10.64
N PHE A 390 -26.68 9.08 10.54
CA PHE A 390 -25.50 8.85 11.37
C PHE A 390 -24.32 9.76 10.97
N GLN A 391 -24.28 10.24 9.73
CA GLN A 391 -23.26 11.22 9.30
C GLN A 391 -23.42 12.59 9.98
N THR A 392 -24.56 12.86 10.64
CA THR A 392 -24.83 14.11 11.36
C THR A 392 -24.14 14.22 12.73
N GLY A 393 -23.28 13.26 13.09
CA GLY A 393 -22.54 13.26 14.35
C GLY A 393 -22.98 12.18 15.35
N TYR A 394 -23.76 11.20 14.92
CA TYR A 394 -24.16 10.04 15.71
C TYR A 394 -23.48 8.76 15.19
N GLU A 395 -23.06 7.88 16.08
CA GLU A 395 -22.50 6.57 15.74
C GLU A 395 -23.39 5.44 16.29
N LEU A 396 -23.62 4.42 15.45
CA LEU A 396 -24.30 3.18 15.83
C LEU A 396 -23.26 2.11 16.19
N ARG A 397 -23.39 1.49 17.36
CA ARG A 397 -22.50 0.41 17.81
C ARG A 397 -23.30 -0.82 18.19
N PHE A 398 -22.99 -1.97 17.58
CA PHE A 398 -23.53 -3.25 18.05
C PHE A 398 -22.67 -3.78 19.20
N ARG A 399 -23.29 -4.25 20.28
CA ARG A 399 -22.61 -4.86 21.44
C ARG A 399 -22.86 -6.38 21.44
N PRO A 400 -21.95 -7.21 20.89
CA PRO A 400 -22.20 -8.64 20.72
C PRO A 400 -22.56 -9.36 22.03
N GLY A 401 -21.84 -9.06 23.12
CA GLY A 401 -22.09 -9.68 24.43
C GLY A 401 -23.44 -9.31 25.07
N ALA A 402 -24.03 -8.18 24.67
CA ALA A 402 -25.34 -7.74 25.17
C ALA A 402 -26.47 -7.96 24.15
N GLY A 403 -26.15 -8.39 22.92
CA GLY A 403 -27.11 -8.60 21.85
C GLY A 403 -27.94 -7.36 21.47
N SER A 404 -27.44 -6.15 21.78
CA SER A 404 -28.14 -4.86 21.68
C SER A 404 -27.36 -3.85 20.83
N PHE A 405 -28.07 -2.82 20.36
CA PHE A 405 -27.48 -1.68 19.66
C PHE A 405 -27.36 -0.48 20.61
N ASP A 406 -26.34 0.32 20.41
CA ASP A 406 -26.08 1.56 21.15
C ASP A 406 -25.92 2.71 20.16
N VAL A 407 -26.54 3.86 20.46
CA VAL A 407 -26.43 5.07 19.65
C VAL A 407 -25.82 6.16 20.51
N ALA A 408 -24.64 6.62 20.12
CA ALA A 408 -23.87 7.63 20.84
C ALA A 408 -23.47 8.77 19.92
N LEU A 409 -23.14 9.93 20.48
CA LEU A 409 -22.52 11.02 19.72
C LEU A 409 -21.07 10.65 19.38
N THR A 410 -20.63 10.97 18.17
CA THR A 410 -19.22 10.85 17.78
C THR A 410 -18.35 11.70 18.71
N PRO A 411 -17.07 11.35 18.91
CA PRO A 411 -16.16 12.16 19.73
C PRO A 411 -16.12 13.64 19.30
N ALA A 412 -16.16 13.91 18.00
CA ALA A 412 -16.21 15.26 17.44
C ALA A 412 -17.51 16.00 17.80
N ALA A 413 -18.67 15.35 17.62
CA ALA A 413 -19.96 15.94 17.99
C ALA A 413 -20.08 16.17 19.51
N ARG A 414 -19.55 15.26 20.34
CA ARG A 414 -19.46 15.47 21.79
C ARG A 414 -18.59 16.68 22.15
N ALA A 415 -17.46 16.85 21.48
CA ALA A 415 -16.58 18.00 21.71
C ALA A 415 -17.28 19.32 21.34
N LEU A 416 -18.00 19.37 20.21
CA LEU A 416 -18.78 20.54 19.80
C LEU A 416 -19.91 20.84 20.78
N LYS A 417 -20.67 19.83 21.22
CA LYS A 417 -21.78 20.01 22.18
C LYS A 417 -21.27 20.51 23.53
N ARG A 418 -20.12 20.00 24.02
CA ARG A 418 -19.45 20.52 25.23
C ARG A 418 -19.00 21.96 25.07
N LYS A 419 -18.46 22.33 23.90
CA LYS A 419 -18.03 23.70 23.61
C LYS A 419 -19.23 24.66 23.58
N ALA A 420 -20.34 24.26 22.97
CA ALA A 420 -21.57 25.06 22.95
C ALA A 420 -22.15 25.26 24.37
N ALA A 421 -22.17 24.21 25.19
CA ALA A 421 -22.62 24.28 26.58
C ALA A 421 -21.70 25.10 27.50
N ALA A 422 -20.45 25.35 27.10
CA ALA A 422 -19.54 26.22 27.86
C ALA A 422 -19.66 27.71 27.48
N LEU A 423 -20.39 28.03 26.39
CA LEU A 423 -20.54 29.39 25.87
C LEU A 423 -21.90 30.01 26.20
N GLY A 424 -22.88 29.22 26.65
CA GLY A 424 -24.17 29.68 27.15
C GLY A 424 -24.26 29.45 28.65
#